data_AF-A0A420M8M8-F1
#
_entry.id   AF-A0A420M8M8-F1
#
_cell.length_a   1.000
_cell.length_b   1.000
_cell.length_c   1.000
_cell.angle_alpha   90.00
_cell.angle_beta   90.00
_cell.angle_gamma   90.00
#
_symmetry.space_group_name_H-M   'P 1'
#
loop_
_entity.id
_entity.type
_entity.pdbx_description
1 polymer ?
#
loop_
_entity_poly.entity_id
_entity_poly.type
_entity_poly.pdbx_seq_one_letter_code
_entity_poly.pdbx_strand_id
1 'polypeptide(L)'
;MDKVNSIRAYAKARRVGMTKKNILSGWRVTGNWPISRAKALLHPAIQQDRPNGSPRVTPEPRPYLGSDDTPQTSRQIRDLGLNKTPKTRRRYNVIAKGFEAQQQTVAAHTARIASLEEELARLKRGKKRKAVPNPNKRFMTLAETLAGGEAIVEEEAQNMPVVVEGGCSGEPESESEAVSVIEVREETIPRQPTTRSGRLIKRPRIQ
;
A
#
# COMPACT_ATOMS: atom_id res chain seq x y z
N MET A 1 -58.66 28.82 -29.09
CA MET A 1 -58.88 28.11 -27.82
C MET A 1 -59.48 29.08 -26.82
N ASP A 2 -60.70 28.81 -26.34
CA ASP A 2 -61.39 29.74 -25.45
C ASP A 2 -60.78 29.71 -24.05
N LYS A 3 -60.35 30.88 -23.57
CA LYS A 3 -59.73 31.06 -22.25
C LYS A 3 -60.57 30.47 -21.11
N VAL A 4 -61.89 30.60 -21.23
CA VAL A 4 -62.86 30.06 -20.26
C VAL A 4 -62.85 28.53 -20.27
N ASN A 5 -62.74 27.91 -21.45
CA ASN A 5 -62.69 26.45 -21.56
C ASN A 5 -61.38 25.89 -21.00
N SER A 6 -60.25 26.58 -21.23
CA SER A 6 -58.96 26.22 -20.64
C SER A 6 -58.99 26.25 -19.11
N ILE A 7 -59.60 27.27 -18.50
CA ILE A 7 -59.75 27.37 -17.05
C ILE A 7 -60.66 26.25 -16.50
N ARG A 8 -61.80 25.98 -17.16
CA ARG A 8 -62.72 24.88 -16.76
C ARG A 8 -62.06 23.52 -16.89
N ALA A 9 -61.29 23.28 -17.95
CA ALA A 9 -60.55 22.04 -18.15
C ALA A 9 -59.53 21.82 -17.04
N TYR A 10 -58.76 22.86 -16.67
CA TYR A 10 -57.82 22.79 -15.56
C TYR A 10 -58.52 22.56 -14.21
N ALA A 11 -59.67 23.20 -13.98
CA ALA A 11 -60.46 22.98 -12.77
C ALA A 11 -60.96 21.53 -12.67
N LYS A 12 -61.42 20.93 -13.79
CA LYS A 12 -61.83 19.52 -13.86
C LYS A 12 -60.63 18.59 -13.64
N ALA A 13 -59.51 18.83 -14.30
CA ALA A 13 -58.29 18.06 -14.16
C ALA A 13 -57.75 18.10 -12.72
N ARG A 14 -57.78 19.28 -12.07
CA ARG A 14 -57.37 19.45 -10.67
C ARG A 14 -58.25 18.64 -9.73
N ARG A 15 -59.56 18.60 -9.94
CA ARG A 15 -60.49 17.82 -9.09
C ARG A 15 -60.20 16.32 -9.15
N VAL A 16 -59.82 15.80 -10.32
CA VAL A 16 -59.49 14.38 -10.52
C VAL A 16 -58.05 14.06 -10.09
N GLY A 17 -57.10 14.97 -10.34
CA GLY A 17 -55.69 14.80 -10.04
C GLY A 17 -55.34 14.99 -8.57
N MET A 18 -55.92 15.99 -7.90
CA MET A 18 -55.64 16.36 -6.51
C MET A 18 -56.51 15.58 -5.51
N THR A 19 -56.67 14.28 -5.73
CA THR A 19 -57.31 13.40 -4.75
C THR A 19 -56.30 12.98 -3.70
N LYS A 20 -56.75 12.75 -2.46
CA LYS A 20 -55.90 12.27 -1.37
C LYS A 20 -55.06 11.06 -1.83
N LYS A 21 -55.69 10.07 -2.47
CA LYS A 21 -55.02 8.85 -2.95
C LYS A 21 -53.88 9.13 -3.93
N ASN A 22 -54.08 10.01 -4.91
CA ASN A 22 -53.07 10.38 -5.90
C ASN A 22 -51.92 11.18 -5.28
N ILE A 23 -52.22 12.04 -4.31
CA ILE A 23 -51.19 12.76 -3.56
C ILE A 23 -50.38 11.74 -2.74
N LEU A 24 -51.00 10.82 -1.99
CA LEU A 24 -50.23 9.86 -1.18
C LEU A 24 -49.38 8.91 -2.06
N SER A 25 -49.89 8.50 -3.22
CA SER A 25 -49.15 7.63 -4.14
C SER A 25 -47.97 8.36 -4.78
N GLY A 26 -48.12 9.63 -5.20
CA GLY A 26 -47.02 10.42 -5.75
C GLY A 26 -45.86 10.60 -4.76
N TRP A 27 -46.18 10.82 -3.49
CA TRP A 27 -45.18 10.91 -2.43
C TRP A 27 -44.52 9.56 -2.12
N ARG A 28 -45.26 8.45 -2.24
CA ARG A 28 -44.73 7.10 -2.05
C ARG A 28 -43.72 6.75 -3.14
N VAL A 29 -44.01 7.11 -4.39
CA VAL A 29 -43.14 6.89 -5.55
C VAL A 29 -41.89 7.75 -5.49
N THR A 30 -42.02 9.02 -5.11
CA THR A 30 -40.87 9.95 -4.97
C THR A 30 -40.05 9.71 -3.70
N GLY A 31 -40.48 8.82 -2.80
CA GLY A 31 -39.78 8.52 -1.54
C GLY A 31 -39.89 9.60 -0.46
N ASN A 32 -40.65 10.67 -0.72
CA ASN A 32 -40.91 11.77 0.23
C ASN A 32 -42.06 11.48 1.19
N TRP A 33 -42.87 10.44 0.95
CA TRP A 33 -43.95 10.04 1.85
C TRP A 33 -43.37 9.69 3.23
N PRO A 34 -43.93 10.23 4.33
CA PRO A 34 -43.28 10.11 5.62
C PRO A 34 -43.44 8.69 6.13
N ILE A 35 -42.41 7.86 5.92
CA ILE A 35 -42.12 6.72 6.80
C ILE A 35 -41.79 7.28 8.20
N SER A 36 -41.24 8.50 8.30
CA SER A 36 -41.23 9.30 9.52
C SER A 36 -41.50 10.78 9.23
N ARG A 37 -42.38 11.41 10.02
CA ARG A 37 -42.67 12.86 9.95
C ARG A 37 -41.41 13.70 10.20
N ALA A 38 -40.54 13.21 11.07
CA ALA A 38 -39.26 13.85 11.38
C ALA A 38 -38.39 14.06 10.13
N LYS A 39 -38.31 13.08 9.22
CA LYS A 39 -37.48 13.22 8.01
C LYS A 39 -37.97 14.31 7.06
N ALA A 40 -39.29 14.47 6.92
CA ALA A 40 -39.86 15.54 6.10
C ALA A 40 -39.53 16.92 6.70
N LEU A 41 -39.62 17.06 8.03
CA LEU A 41 -39.29 18.31 8.74
C LEU A 41 -37.79 18.62 8.79
N LEU A 42 -36.93 17.65 8.49
CA LEU A 42 -35.47 17.82 8.40
C LEU A 42 -34.99 18.21 7.00
N HIS A 43 -35.90 18.44 6.04
CA HIS A 43 -35.52 18.86 4.70
C HIS A 43 -34.96 20.30 4.75
N PRO A 44 -33.79 20.59 4.14
CA PRO A 44 -33.15 21.90 4.22
C PRO A 44 -34.04 23.07 3.83
N ALA A 45 -34.93 22.88 2.85
CA ALA A 45 -35.87 23.93 2.41
C ALA A 45 -37.03 24.22 3.39
N ILE A 46 -37.27 23.35 4.38
CA ILE A 46 -38.30 23.53 5.43
C ILE A 46 -37.65 24.04 6.72
N GLN A 47 -36.38 23.70 6.94
CA GLN A 47 -35.61 24.21 8.04
C GLN A 47 -35.39 25.71 7.85
N GLN A 48 -35.58 26.48 8.93
CA GLN A 48 -35.10 27.85 8.93
C GLN A 48 -33.60 27.82 8.70
N ASP A 49 -33.10 28.69 7.81
CA ASP A 49 -31.67 28.91 7.70
C ASP A 49 -31.13 29.16 9.10
N ARG A 50 -30.16 28.34 9.50
CA ARG A 50 -29.55 28.46 10.81
C ARG A 50 -29.14 29.93 10.95
N PRO A 51 -29.57 30.66 12.00
CA PRO A 51 -29.19 32.04 12.15
C PRO A 51 -27.67 32.11 12.07
N ASN A 52 -27.16 32.85 11.09
CA ASN A 52 -25.73 33.01 10.78
C ASN A 52 -24.92 33.56 11.97
N GLY A 53 -25.56 33.84 13.10
CA GLY A 53 -24.97 34.37 14.33
C GLY A 53 -24.96 33.41 15.52
N SER A 54 -25.32 32.13 15.40
CA SER A 54 -24.88 31.16 16.41
C SER A 54 -23.42 30.88 16.10
N PRO A 55 -22.45 31.34 16.90
CA PRO A 55 -21.08 30.88 16.74
C PRO A 55 -21.20 29.37 16.79
N ARG A 56 -20.76 28.69 15.75
CA ARG A 56 -20.34 27.32 15.90
C ARG A 56 -19.34 27.41 17.05
N VAL A 57 -19.78 27.04 18.25
CA VAL A 57 -18.89 26.88 19.40
C VAL A 57 -18.02 25.73 18.97
N THR A 58 -16.97 26.06 18.20
CA THR A 58 -15.76 25.29 18.17
C THR A 58 -15.44 25.19 19.64
N PRO A 59 -15.63 24.00 20.26
CA PRO A 59 -15.30 23.88 21.67
C PRO A 59 -13.87 24.40 21.79
N GLU A 60 -13.68 25.35 22.71
CA GLU A 60 -12.36 25.84 23.11
C GLU A 60 -11.42 24.63 23.12
N PRO A 61 -10.32 24.66 22.34
CA PRO A 61 -9.36 23.58 22.33
C PRO A 61 -9.02 23.28 23.78
N ARG A 62 -9.33 22.07 24.24
CA ARG A 62 -8.96 21.69 25.60
C ARG A 62 -7.48 21.97 25.75
N PRO A 63 -7.05 22.65 26.84
CA PRO A 63 -5.63 22.82 27.10
C PRO A 63 -4.98 21.44 27.02
N TYR A 64 -3.97 21.33 26.16
CA TYR A 64 -3.24 20.09 25.95
C TYR A 64 -2.39 19.86 27.21
N LEU A 65 -2.88 19.00 28.11
CA LEU A 65 -2.23 18.62 29.37
C LEU A 65 -1.30 17.39 29.20
N GLY A 66 -0.96 17.00 27.98
CA GLY A 66 -0.05 15.89 27.69
C GLY A 66 1.39 16.37 27.52
N SER A 67 2.37 15.46 27.70
CA SER A 67 3.68 15.68 27.11
C SER A 67 3.57 15.54 25.60
N ASP A 68 4.28 16.38 24.84
CA ASP A 68 4.38 16.34 23.37
C ASP A 68 5.13 15.08 22.86
N ASP A 69 5.17 14.01 23.65
CA ASP A 69 5.84 12.76 23.30
C ASP A 69 5.01 12.02 22.26
N THR A 70 5.35 12.28 21.00
CA THR A 70 4.80 11.54 19.86
C THR A 70 5.30 10.09 19.95
N PRO A 71 4.41 9.09 19.90
CA PRO A 71 4.82 7.69 20.01
C PRO A 71 5.69 7.30 18.81
N GLN A 72 6.89 6.79 19.09
CA GLN A 72 7.94 6.47 18.12
C GLN A 72 7.85 5.02 17.61
N THR A 73 7.09 4.16 18.31
CA THR A 73 7.02 2.73 17.99
C THR A 73 5.58 2.24 18.02
N SER A 74 5.24 1.28 17.14
CA SER A 74 3.93 0.61 17.11
C SER A 74 3.49 0.06 18.47
N ARG A 75 4.43 -0.45 19.26
CA ARG A 75 4.19 -0.93 20.63
C ARG A 75 3.70 0.18 21.56
N GLN A 76 4.37 1.34 21.55
CA GLN A 76 3.95 2.51 22.33
C GLN A 76 2.53 2.94 21.93
N ILE A 77 2.20 2.90 20.64
CA ILE A 77 0.84 3.21 20.15
C ILE A 77 -0.19 2.21 20.69
N ARG A 78 0.13 0.92 20.75
CA ARG A 78 -0.75 -0.10 21.36
C ARG A 78 -0.93 0.11 22.85
N ASP A 79 0.14 0.49 23.55
CA ASP A 79 0.13 0.75 24.98
C ASP A 79 -0.80 1.93 25.33
N LEU A 80 -0.85 2.97 24.49
CA LEU A 80 -1.83 4.07 24.62
C LEU A 80 -3.30 3.60 24.53
N GLY A 81 -3.54 2.47 23.86
CA GLY A 81 -4.85 1.83 23.74
C GLY A 81 -5.23 0.92 24.92
N LEU A 82 -4.29 0.62 25.82
CA LEU A 82 -4.54 -0.16 27.03
C LEU A 82 -5.48 0.62 27.97
N ASN A 83 -6.35 -0.11 28.67
CA ASN A 83 -7.34 0.46 29.61
C ASN A 83 -8.32 1.48 28.99
N LYS A 84 -8.43 1.54 27.65
CA LYS A 84 -9.42 2.38 26.94
C LYS A 84 -10.60 1.56 26.43
N THR A 85 -11.66 2.27 26.02
CA THR A 85 -12.85 1.64 25.42
C THR A 85 -12.49 0.83 24.17
N PRO A 86 -13.25 -0.23 23.83
CA PRO A 86 -12.96 -1.07 22.65
C PRO A 86 -12.87 -0.27 21.35
N LYS A 87 -13.69 0.78 21.19
CA LYS A 87 -13.66 1.68 20.03
C LYS A 87 -12.36 2.47 19.94
N THR A 88 -11.87 2.98 21.07
CA THR A 88 -10.59 3.70 21.13
C THR A 88 -9.40 2.77 20.89
N ARG A 89 -9.39 1.58 21.51
CA ARG A 89 -8.35 0.57 21.27
C ARG A 89 -8.24 0.16 19.80
N ARG A 90 -9.38 0.01 19.10
CA ARG A 90 -9.39 -0.25 17.65
C ARG A 90 -8.72 0.86 16.84
N ARG A 91 -8.92 2.13 17.20
CA ARG A 91 -8.27 3.26 16.52
C ARG A 91 -6.75 3.21 16.66
N TYR A 92 -6.25 3.00 17.88
CA TYR A 92 -4.82 2.85 18.12
C TYR A 92 -4.22 1.64 17.39
N ASN A 93 -4.94 0.51 17.32
CA ASN A 93 -4.48 -0.66 16.59
C ASN A 93 -4.33 -0.42 15.07
N VAL A 94 -5.21 0.40 14.47
CA VAL A 94 -5.08 0.78 13.05
C VAL A 94 -3.81 1.60 12.83
N ILE A 95 -3.54 2.56 13.71
CA ILE A 95 -2.35 3.41 13.64
C ILE A 95 -1.08 2.56 13.85
N ALA A 96 -1.07 1.68 14.86
CA ALA A 96 0.06 0.79 15.15
C ALA A 96 0.40 -0.12 13.96
N LYS A 97 -0.60 -0.66 13.26
CA LYS A 97 -0.40 -1.47 12.05
C LYS A 97 0.22 -0.66 10.90
N GLY A 98 -0.22 0.58 10.71
CA GLY A 98 0.38 1.47 9.71
C GLY A 98 1.86 1.73 9.99
N PHE A 99 2.19 1.89 11.27
CA PHE A 99 3.57 2.10 11.72
C PHE A 99 4.47 0.88 11.47
N GLU A 100 3.94 -0.33 11.68
CA GLU A 100 4.68 -1.57 11.39
C GLU A 100 4.99 -1.73 9.90
N ALA A 101 4.03 -1.41 9.03
CA ALA A 101 4.26 -1.44 7.59
C ALA A 101 5.38 -0.45 7.20
N GLN A 102 5.38 0.75 7.78
CA GLN A 102 6.45 1.71 7.55
C GLN A 102 7.81 1.20 8.07
N GLN A 103 7.86 0.63 9.27
CA GLN A 103 9.10 0.05 9.80
C GLN A 103 9.64 -1.08 8.92
N GLN A 104 8.76 -1.91 8.34
CA GLN A 104 9.16 -2.95 7.39
C GLN A 104 9.76 -2.37 6.11
N THR A 105 9.16 -1.31 5.56
CA THR A 105 9.71 -0.63 4.36
C THR A 105 11.08 -0.02 4.65
N VAL A 106 11.24 0.62 5.80
CA VAL A 106 12.51 1.20 6.24
C VAL A 106 13.56 0.09 6.40
N ALA A 107 13.21 -1.02 7.07
CA ALA A 107 14.09 -2.17 7.24
C ALA A 107 14.53 -2.78 5.90
N ALA A 108 13.60 -2.95 4.96
CA ALA A 108 13.90 -3.44 3.62
C ALA A 108 14.84 -2.49 2.86
N HIS A 109 14.61 -1.18 2.95
CA HIS A 109 15.51 -0.18 2.37
C HIS A 109 16.89 -0.19 3.00
N THR A 110 16.98 -0.27 4.33
CA THR A 110 18.28 -0.34 5.03
C THR A 110 19.07 -1.59 4.63
N ALA A 111 18.41 -2.74 4.47
CA ALA A 111 19.07 -3.97 4.00
C ALA A 111 19.57 -3.83 2.56
N ARG A 112 18.77 -3.22 1.67
CA ARG A 112 19.17 -2.94 0.29
C ARG A 112 20.36 -1.98 0.22
N ILE A 113 20.36 -0.92 1.04
CA ILE A 113 21.48 0.02 1.13
C ILE A 113 22.75 -0.71 1.56
N ALA A 114 22.70 -1.52 2.61
CA ALA A 114 23.85 -2.28 3.09
C ALA A 114 24.43 -3.22 2.02
N SER A 115 23.57 -3.92 1.27
CA SER A 115 23.99 -4.78 0.14
C SER A 115 24.66 -3.98 -0.97
N LEU A 116 24.10 -2.83 -1.37
CA LEU A 116 24.69 -1.97 -2.39
C LEU A 116 26.02 -1.36 -1.92
N GLU A 117 26.13 -1.00 -0.64
CA GLU A 117 27.37 -0.50 -0.05
C GLU A 117 28.48 -1.56 -0.07
N GLU A 118 28.15 -2.83 0.16
CA GLU A 118 29.09 -3.94 0.05
C GLU A 118 29.55 -4.16 -1.41
N GLU A 119 28.65 -4.12 -2.37
CA GLU A 119 29.00 -4.20 -3.81
C GLU A 119 29.92 -3.05 -4.22
N LEU A 120 29.59 -1.83 -3.80
CA LEU A 120 30.44 -0.66 -4.03
C LEU A 120 31.81 -0.82 -3.35
N ALA A 121 31.88 -1.36 -2.14
CA ALA A 121 33.13 -1.63 -1.46
C ALA A 121 33.98 -2.67 -2.22
N ARG A 122 33.35 -3.73 -2.75
CA ARG A 122 34.01 -4.75 -3.58
C ARG A 122 34.56 -4.15 -4.88
N LEU A 123 33.77 -3.33 -5.58
CA LEU A 123 34.20 -2.67 -6.82
C LEU A 123 35.30 -1.64 -6.56
N LYS A 124 35.16 -0.82 -5.51
CA LYS A 124 36.17 0.17 -5.11
C LYS A 124 37.48 -0.47 -4.65
N ARG A 125 37.45 -1.71 -4.16
CA ARG A 125 38.65 -2.37 -3.61
C ARG A 125 39.78 -2.48 -4.64
N GLY A 126 39.48 -2.45 -5.95
CA GLY A 126 40.43 -2.38 -7.04
C GLY A 126 41.41 -3.57 -7.08
N LYS A 127 41.81 -4.04 -8.26
CA LYS A 127 43.02 -4.88 -8.32
C LYS A 127 44.21 -3.97 -8.04
N LYS A 128 44.90 -4.14 -6.90
CA LYS A 128 46.21 -3.51 -6.69
C LYS A 128 47.09 -3.92 -7.87
N ARG A 129 47.47 -2.96 -8.71
CA ARG A 129 48.40 -3.23 -9.82
C ARG A 129 49.65 -3.81 -9.19
N LYS A 130 50.04 -5.02 -9.62
CA LYS A 130 51.37 -5.54 -9.27
C LYS A 130 52.37 -4.51 -9.81
N ALA A 131 53.33 -4.10 -8.99
CA ALA A 131 54.40 -3.23 -9.44
C ALA A 131 55.07 -3.92 -10.63
N VAL A 132 54.87 -3.39 -11.83
CA VAL A 132 55.54 -3.91 -13.03
C VAL A 132 57.02 -3.57 -12.85
N PRO A 133 57.92 -4.57 -12.80
CA PRO A 133 59.34 -4.29 -12.72
C PRO A 133 59.74 -3.35 -13.86
N ASN A 134 60.34 -2.21 -13.52
CA ASN A 134 60.79 -1.25 -14.52
C ASN A 134 61.80 -1.96 -15.46
N PRO A 135 61.55 -2.04 -16.77
CA PRO A 135 62.47 -2.71 -17.70
C PRO A 135 63.87 -2.09 -17.67
N ASN A 136 63.98 -0.78 -17.39
CA ASN A 136 65.26 -0.08 -17.26
C ASN A 136 66.08 -0.49 -16.04
N LYS A 137 65.46 -1.09 -15.01
CA LYS A 137 66.22 -1.62 -13.86
C LYS A 137 67.15 -2.76 -14.27
N ARG A 138 66.73 -3.60 -15.23
CA ARG A 138 67.55 -4.71 -15.73
C ARG A 138 68.81 -4.23 -16.46
N PHE A 139 68.72 -3.09 -17.15
CA PHE A 139 69.85 -2.51 -17.85
C PHE A 139 70.82 -1.79 -16.89
N MET A 140 70.30 -1.16 -15.82
CA MET A 140 71.16 -0.58 -14.76
C MET A 140 71.95 -1.66 -14.03
N THR A 141 71.33 -2.80 -13.69
CA THR A 141 72.05 -3.91 -13.05
C THR A 141 73.16 -4.48 -13.92
N LEU A 142 72.98 -4.54 -15.25
CA LEU A 142 74.04 -5.01 -16.16
C LEU A 142 75.24 -4.05 -16.17
N ALA A 143 74.99 -2.74 -16.17
CA ALA A 143 76.06 -1.74 -16.07
C ALA A 143 76.77 -1.80 -14.70
N GLU A 144 76.02 -2.01 -13.61
CA GLU A 144 76.55 -2.19 -12.26
C GLU A 144 77.38 -3.47 -12.12
N THR A 145 76.93 -4.61 -12.66
CA THR A 145 77.70 -5.86 -12.64
C THR A 145 78.97 -5.77 -13.48
N LEU A 146 78.92 -5.05 -14.61
CA LEU A 146 80.10 -4.84 -15.45
C LEU A 146 81.10 -3.87 -14.80
N ALA A 147 80.60 -2.87 -14.07
CA ALA A 147 81.43 -1.95 -13.29
C ALA A 147 81.96 -2.57 -11.99
N GLY A 148 81.26 -3.55 -11.42
CA GLY A 148 81.61 -4.27 -10.19
C GLY A 148 82.56 -5.46 -10.37
N GLY A 149 82.76 -5.96 -11.60
CA GLY A 149 83.79 -6.95 -11.91
C GLY A 149 83.57 -8.36 -11.35
N GLU A 150 82.33 -8.84 -11.25
CA GLU A 150 82.08 -10.26 -10.90
C GLU A 150 82.14 -11.16 -12.15
N ALA A 151 82.98 -12.20 -12.07
CA ALA A 151 83.21 -13.18 -13.12
C ALA A 151 82.01 -14.11 -13.32
N ILE A 152 81.59 -14.29 -14.57
CA ILE A 152 80.49 -15.16 -15.00
C ILE A 152 80.90 -16.63 -14.80
N VAL A 153 80.17 -17.38 -13.99
CA VAL A 153 80.14 -18.86 -14.06
C VAL A 153 78.86 -19.23 -14.79
N GLU A 154 79.00 -19.87 -15.95
CA GLU A 154 77.89 -20.46 -16.71
C GLU A 154 77.33 -21.67 -15.94
N GLU A 155 76.01 -21.74 -15.79
CA GLU A 155 75.32 -23.00 -15.53
C GLU A 155 74.36 -23.32 -16.68
N GLU A 156 74.64 -24.47 -17.28
CA GLU A 156 73.89 -25.09 -18.37
C GLU A 156 72.59 -25.75 -17.89
N ALA A 157 71.64 -25.82 -18.82
CA ALA A 157 70.69 -26.89 -19.07
C ALA A 157 69.81 -27.43 -17.93
N GLN A 158 68.48 -27.33 -18.11
CA GLN A 158 67.63 -28.52 -18.00
C GLN A 158 66.34 -28.41 -18.81
N ASN A 159 66.12 -29.48 -19.56
CA ASN A 159 65.11 -29.77 -20.57
C ASN A 159 63.88 -30.44 -19.92
N MET A 160 62.78 -30.57 -20.69
CA MET A 160 61.73 -31.62 -20.66
C MET A 160 60.28 -31.24 -20.24
N PRO A 161 59.25 -31.95 -20.80
CA PRO A 161 57.99 -31.34 -21.25
C PRO A 161 56.67 -32.05 -20.79
N VAL A 162 55.52 -31.50 -21.22
CA VAL A 162 54.20 -32.16 -21.54
C VAL A 162 53.52 -33.03 -20.47
N VAL A 163 52.24 -32.71 -20.12
CA VAL A 163 51.12 -33.68 -19.94
C VAL A 163 49.78 -33.00 -20.26
N VAL A 164 48.95 -33.69 -21.03
CA VAL A 164 47.59 -33.39 -21.52
C VAL A 164 46.56 -34.26 -20.77
N GLU A 165 45.28 -33.90 -20.87
CA GLU A 165 44.05 -34.60 -20.40
C GLU A 165 43.70 -34.45 -18.91
N GLY A 166 42.45 -34.33 -18.48
CA GLY A 166 41.13 -34.51 -19.10
C GLY A 166 40.18 -34.90 -17.97
N GLY A 167 38.95 -34.37 -17.91
CA GLY A 167 38.02 -34.72 -16.83
C GLY A 167 36.72 -33.95 -16.83
N CYS A 168 35.70 -34.56 -17.41
CA CYS A 168 34.31 -34.12 -17.49
C CYS A 168 33.50 -34.76 -16.33
N SER A 169 32.72 -33.96 -15.59
CA SER A 169 31.46 -34.32 -14.91
C SER A 169 30.87 -33.02 -14.33
N GLY A 170 29.58 -32.66 -14.40
CA GLY A 170 28.37 -33.43 -14.67
C GLY A 170 27.50 -33.42 -13.40
N GLU A 171 26.76 -32.33 -13.14
CA GLU A 171 25.73 -32.26 -12.09
C GLU A 171 24.45 -31.66 -12.71
N PRO A 172 23.30 -32.38 -12.71
CA PRO A 172 22.04 -31.84 -13.20
C PRO A 172 21.29 -31.03 -12.12
N GLU A 173 20.86 -29.84 -12.52
CA GLU A 173 19.95 -28.98 -11.76
C GLU A 173 18.56 -29.63 -11.66
N SER A 174 18.01 -29.64 -10.45
CA SER A 174 16.69 -30.14 -10.11
C SER A 174 15.68 -28.98 -10.19
N GLU A 175 14.95 -28.89 -11.29
CA GLU A 175 13.78 -28.01 -11.42
C GLU A 175 12.51 -28.84 -11.19
N SER A 176 11.71 -28.45 -10.19
CA SER A 176 10.36 -28.99 -9.99
C SER A 176 9.35 -27.85 -10.13
N GLU A 177 8.83 -27.70 -11.34
CA GLU A 177 7.61 -26.94 -11.63
C GLU A 177 6.39 -27.77 -11.22
N ALA A 178 5.74 -27.40 -10.12
CA ALA A 178 4.42 -27.91 -9.78
C ALA A 178 3.34 -26.99 -10.37
N VAL A 179 2.84 -27.34 -11.56
CA VAL A 179 1.64 -26.72 -12.15
C VAL A 179 0.40 -27.33 -11.51
N SER A 180 -0.16 -26.68 -10.49
CA SER A 180 -1.46 -27.05 -9.92
C SER A 180 -2.59 -26.45 -10.76
N VAL A 181 -3.25 -27.29 -11.55
CA VAL A 181 -4.48 -26.96 -12.29
C VAL A 181 -5.64 -26.85 -11.29
N ILE A 182 -6.26 -25.67 -11.20
CA ILE A 182 -7.41 -25.40 -10.33
C ILE A 182 -8.69 -25.80 -11.08
N GLU A 183 -9.34 -26.88 -10.66
CA GLU A 183 -10.69 -27.22 -11.11
C GLU A 183 -11.72 -26.26 -10.49
N VAL A 184 -12.39 -25.47 -11.34
CA VAL A 184 -13.50 -24.60 -10.93
C VAL A 184 -14.79 -25.42 -10.93
N ARG A 185 -15.20 -25.91 -9.76
CA ARG A 185 -16.57 -26.39 -9.52
C ARG A 185 -17.51 -25.19 -9.35
N GLU A 186 -18.38 -24.95 -10.33
CA GLU A 186 -19.51 -24.01 -10.18
C GLU A 186 -20.61 -24.64 -9.33
N GLU A 187 -20.61 -24.34 -8.03
CA GLU A 187 -21.78 -24.56 -7.18
C GLU A 187 -22.79 -23.41 -7.38
N THR A 188 -23.94 -23.74 -7.96
CA THR A 188 -25.07 -22.82 -8.18
C THR A 188 -25.77 -22.51 -6.87
N ILE A 189 -25.27 -21.51 -6.13
CA ILE A 189 -25.90 -21.01 -4.91
C ILE A 189 -27.08 -20.08 -5.28
N PRO A 190 -28.32 -20.31 -4.78
CA PRO A 190 -29.45 -19.41 -5.01
C PRO A 190 -29.18 -18.04 -4.40
N ARG A 191 -29.10 -16.99 -5.24
CA ARG A 191 -28.81 -15.61 -4.82
C ARG A 191 -29.96 -15.05 -4.00
N GLN A 192 -29.73 -14.81 -2.71
CA GLN A 192 -30.69 -14.11 -1.87
C GLN A 192 -30.77 -12.61 -2.24
N PRO A 193 -31.97 -12.01 -2.22
CA PRO A 193 -32.12 -10.59 -2.54
C PRO A 193 -31.41 -9.72 -1.51
N THR A 194 -30.50 -8.87 -1.99
CA THR A 194 -29.71 -7.92 -1.18
C THR A 194 -30.14 -6.48 -1.47
N THR A 195 -29.93 -5.60 -0.49
CA THR A 195 -30.09 -4.15 -0.67
C THR A 195 -28.95 -3.57 -1.52
N ARG A 196 -29.10 -2.34 -2.04
CA ARG A 196 -28.04 -1.63 -2.80
C ARG A 196 -26.68 -1.54 -2.08
N SER A 197 -26.67 -1.67 -0.75
CA SER A 197 -25.45 -1.71 0.08
C SER A 197 -24.99 -3.11 0.48
N GLY A 198 -25.47 -4.17 -0.19
CA GLY A 198 -25.06 -5.57 0.05
C GLY A 198 -25.59 -6.23 1.32
N ARG A 199 -26.54 -5.62 2.05
CA ARG A 199 -27.14 -6.26 3.24
C ARG A 199 -28.26 -7.21 2.86
N LEU A 200 -28.24 -8.40 3.47
CA LEU A 200 -29.30 -9.41 3.39
C LEU A 200 -30.62 -8.87 3.94
N ILE A 201 -31.70 -9.04 3.18
CA ILE A 201 -33.05 -8.62 3.57
C ILE A 201 -33.65 -9.71 4.48
N LYS A 202 -33.93 -9.38 5.74
CA LYS A 202 -34.62 -10.29 6.67
C LYS A 202 -36.09 -10.41 6.27
N ARG A 203 -36.58 -11.64 6.07
CA ARG A 203 -38.01 -11.88 5.84
C ARG A 203 -38.79 -11.59 7.14
N PRO A 204 -39.95 -10.90 7.06
CA PRO A 204 -40.79 -10.69 8.23
C PRO A 204 -41.37 -12.03 8.71
N ARG A 205 -41.39 -12.23 10.03
CA ARG A 205 -42.00 -13.41 10.67
C ARG A 205 -43.51 -13.21 10.63
N ILE A 206 -44.19 -14.07 9.87
CA ILE A 206 -45.66 -14.12 9.82
C ILE A 206 -46.11 -14.73 11.16
N GLN A 207 -47.00 -14.04 11.87
CA GLN A 207 -47.76 -14.56 13.02
C GLN A 207 -49.17 -14.90 12.55
#